data_AF-A0A2E0DX42-F1
#
_entry.id   AF-A0A2E0DX42-F1
#
_cell.length_a   1.000
_cell.length_b   1.000
_cell.length_c   1.000
_cell.angle_alpha   90.00
_cell.angle_beta   90.00
_cell.angle_gamma   90.00
#
_symmetry.space_group_name_H-M   'P 1'
#
loop_
_entity.id
_entity.type
_entity.pdbx_description
1 polymer ?
#
loop_
_entity_poly.entity_id
_entity_poly.type
_entity_poly.pdbx_seq_one_letter_code
_entity_poly.pdbx_strand_id
1 'polypeptide(L)'
;MDPEIPHRLDREIFETDIGILVIESGPRSGSRYALDSESISVGREKDADIFLDDVTVSRRHAIIKRNESIYTVSDAGSLNGTYLNAKSVRSEELTDGDVLQIGRFKLVFFHGIADN
;
A
#
# COMPACT_ATOMS: atom_id res chain seq x y z
N MET A 1 -13.09 -21.11 20.64
CA MET A 1 -12.00 -21.45 19.71
C MET A 1 -12.14 -20.51 18.54
N ASP A 2 -11.51 -19.34 18.64
CA ASP A 2 -11.37 -18.42 17.51
C ASP A 2 -10.06 -18.75 16.79
N PRO A 3 -10.03 -18.74 15.45
CA PRO A 3 -8.82 -19.03 14.70
C PRO A 3 -7.80 -17.92 14.95
N GLU A 4 -6.56 -18.32 15.25
CA GLU A 4 -5.43 -17.41 15.45
C GLU A 4 -5.34 -16.40 14.30
N ILE A 5 -5.69 -15.14 14.59
CA ILE A 5 -5.47 -14.03 13.67
C ILE A 5 -3.96 -13.74 13.70
N PRO A 6 -3.21 -13.91 12.59
CA PRO A 6 -1.73 -13.87 12.58
C PRO A 6 -1.08 -12.49 12.80
N HIS A 7 -1.80 -11.49 13.30
CA HIS A 7 -1.38 -10.08 13.25
C HIS A 7 -1.00 -9.48 14.59
N ARG A 8 -1.06 -10.24 15.70
CA ARG A 8 -0.72 -9.69 17.03
C ARG A 8 0.77 -9.36 17.19
N LEU A 9 1.65 -10.05 16.45
CA LEU A 9 3.09 -9.78 16.44
C LEU A 9 3.47 -8.58 15.56
N ASP A 10 2.64 -8.21 14.59
CA ASP A 10 2.90 -7.08 13.70
C ASP A 10 2.76 -5.74 14.46
N ARG A 11 2.00 -5.70 15.57
CA ARG A 11 1.74 -4.50 16.38
C ARG A 11 2.91 -4.03 17.25
N GLU A 12 3.92 -4.87 17.48
CA GLU A 12 5.13 -4.51 18.26
C GLU A 12 6.28 -3.99 17.36
N ILE A 13 6.20 -4.19 16.05
CA ILE A 13 7.27 -3.85 15.09
C ILE A 13 7.09 -2.44 14.52
N PHE A 14 5.85 -1.92 14.51
CA PHE A 14 5.53 -0.61 13.96
C PHE A 14 5.00 0.30 15.07
N GLU A 15 5.55 1.52 15.18
CA GLU A 15 4.94 2.57 16.00
C GLU A 15 3.46 2.70 15.60
N THR A 16 2.59 2.88 16.59
CA THR A 16 1.11 2.81 16.49
C THR A 16 0.45 3.89 15.62
N ASP A 17 1.20 4.47 14.69
CA ASP A 17 0.77 5.53 13.78
C ASP A 17 1.28 5.31 12.33
N ILE A 18 1.90 4.15 12.06
CA ILE A 18 2.43 3.81 10.74
C ILE A 18 1.42 2.96 9.98
N GLY A 19 1.11 3.37 8.74
CA GLY A 19 0.31 2.60 7.79
C GLY A 19 1.12 1.45 7.18
N ILE A 20 0.45 0.37 6.78
CA ILE A 20 1.07 -0.80 6.17
C ILE A 20 0.31 -1.15 4.89
N LEU A 21 1.04 -1.49 3.83
CA LEU A 21 0.48 -2.13 2.64
C LEU A 21 0.79 -3.61 2.64
N VAL A 22 -0.24 -4.44 2.47
CA VAL A 22 -0.12 -5.89 2.38
C VAL A 22 -0.48 -6.34 0.97
N ILE A 23 0.41 -7.06 0.29
CA ILE A 23 0.06 -7.64 -1.03
C ILE A 23 -0.91 -8.81 -0.80
N GLU A 24 -2.18 -8.60 -1.14
CA GLU A 24 -3.22 -9.63 -1.09
C GLU A 24 -3.03 -10.62 -2.24
N SER A 25 -2.90 -10.11 -3.47
CA SER A 25 -2.78 -10.94 -4.66
C SER A 25 -1.78 -10.41 -5.67
N GLY A 26 -1.12 -11.34 -6.36
CA GLY A 26 -0.01 -11.10 -7.28
C GLY A 26 1.26 -11.85 -6.86
N PRO A 27 2.34 -11.73 -7.65
CA PRO A 27 3.67 -12.15 -7.21
C PRO A 27 3.98 -11.53 -5.83
N ARG A 28 4.60 -12.27 -4.92
CA ARG A 28 4.92 -11.81 -3.55
C ARG A 28 3.70 -11.58 -2.61
N SER A 29 2.56 -12.22 -2.85
CA SER A 29 1.43 -12.27 -1.90
C SER A 29 1.92 -12.60 -0.48
N GLY A 30 1.40 -11.86 0.51
CA GLY A 30 1.83 -11.92 1.91
C GLY A 30 2.98 -10.97 2.29
N SER A 31 3.60 -10.29 1.32
CA SER A 31 4.59 -9.23 1.61
C SER A 31 3.91 -8.03 2.25
N ARG A 32 4.61 -7.41 3.20
CA ARG A 32 4.16 -6.22 3.92
C ARG A 32 5.17 -5.09 3.71
N TYR A 33 4.69 -3.89 3.50
CA TYR A 33 5.51 -2.68 3.37
C TYR A 33 5.03 -1.65 4.38
N ALA A 34 5.93 -1.21 5.24
CA ALA A 34 5.65 -0.12 6.16
C ALA A 34 5.63 1.20 5.40
N LEU A 35 4.70 2.09 5.75
CA LEU A 35 4.64 3.43 5.22
C LEU A 35 5.31 4.44 6.16
N ASP A 36 6.58 4.19 6.46
CA ASP A 36 7.36 4.92 7.48
C ASP A 36 8.00 6.22 6.98
N SER A 37 7.91 6.50 5.69
CA SER A 37 8.49 7.66 5.03
C SER A 37 7.42 8.65 4.55
N GLU A 38 7.74 9.95 4.50
CA GLU A 38 6.80 11.00 4.04
C GLU A 38 6.33 10.81 2.58
N SER A 39 7.16 10.17 1.76
CA SER A 39 6.86 9.90 0.36
C SER A 39 7.42 8.53 -0.01
N ILE A 40 6.55 7.67 -0.52
CA ILE A 40 6.84 6.28 -0.86
C ILE A 40 6.46 6.06 -2.31
N SER A 41 7.44 5.63 -3.10
CA SER A 41 7.28 5.34 -4.51
C SER A 41 6.87 3.89 -4.73
N VAL A 42 5.89 3.69 -5.61
CA VAL A 42 5.42 2.36 -6.02
C VAL A 42 5.59 2.21 -7.52
N GLY A 43 6.24 1.13 -7.95
CA GLY A 43 6.42 0.87 -9.38
C GLY A 43 7.38 -0.27 -9.70
N ARG A 44 7.69 -0.41 -10.99
CA ARG A 44 8.62 -1.42 -11.51
C ARG A 44 10.07 -0.92 -11.60
N GLU A 45 10.36 0.29 -11.13
CA GLU A 45 11.75 0.73 -11.01
C GLU A 45 12.43 0.06 -9.82
N LYS A 46 13.69 -0.38 -9.98
CA LYS A 46 14.40 -1.16 -8.95
C LYS A 46 14.73 -0.35 -7.70
N ASP A 47 14.75 0.96 -7.82
CA ASP A 47 14.96 1.94 -6.76
C ASP A 47 13.64 2.45 -6.15
N ALA A 48 12.48 1.92 -6.58
CA ALA A 48 11.21 2.22 -5.95
C ALA A 48 11.15 1.57 -4.55
N ASP A 49 10.59 2.30 -3.59
CA ASP A 49 10.42 1.84 -2.20
C ASP A 49 9.57 0.57 -2.15
N ILE A 50 8.49 0.53 -2.95
CA ILE A 50 7.68 -0.66 -3.20
C ILE A 50 7.91 -1.10 -4.65
N PHE A 51 8.89 -1.98 -4.82
CA PHE A 51 9.21 -2.59 -6.11
C PHE A 51 8.25 -3.72 -6.47
N LEU A 52 7.49 -3.50 -7.54
CA LEU A 52 6.55 -4.44 -8.14
C LEU A 52 7.04 -4.87 -9.54
N ASP A 53 7.65 -6.05 -9.62
CA ASP A 53 8.21 -6.58 -10.87
C ASP A 53 7.13 -7.16 -11.79
N ASP A 54 6.39 -6.30 -12.49
CA ASP A 54 5.46 -6.74 -13.52
C ASP A 54 5.31 -5.76 -14.67
N VAL A 55 5.17 -6.29 -15.88
CA VAL A 55 4.99 -5.49 -17.10
C VAL A 55 3.76 -4.58 -17.08
N THR A 56 2.73 -4.92 -16.30
CA THR A 56 1.53 -4.08 -16.10
C THR A 56 1.78 -2.90 -15.15
N VAL A 57 2.96 -2.81 -14.54
CA VAL A 57 3.34 -1.73 -13.63
C VAL A 57 4.35 -0.80 -14.33
N SER A 58 4.00 0.50 -14.39
CA SER A 58 4.91 1.57 -14.81
C SER A 58 6.14 1.65 -13.91
N ARG A 59 7.26 2.17 -14.42
CA ARG A 59 8.49 2.38 -13.62
C ARG A 59 8.20 3.22 -12.38
N ARG A 60 7.59 4.37 -12.59
CA ARG A 60 6.96 5.21 -11.56
C ARG A 60 5.47 5.11 -11.78
N HIS A 61 4.76 4.38 -10.90
CA HIS A 61 3.35 4.09 -11.08
C HIS A 61 2.48 4.97 -10.18
N ALA A 62 2.76 4.91 -8.88
CA ALA A 62 2.06 5.69 -7.88
C ALA A 62 3.05 6.23 -6.85
N ILE A 63 2.64 7.28 -6.16
CA ILE A 63 3.33 7.81 -4.99
C ILE A 63 2.33 7.83 -3.86
N ILE A 64 2.73 7.30 -2.72
CA ILE A 64 1.97 7.42 -1.48
C ILE A 64 2.66 8.47 -0.64
N LYS A 65 1.91 9.50 -0.26
CA LYS A 65 2.38 10.53 0.66
C LYS A 65 1.77 10.30 2.02
N ARG A 66 2.60 10.39 3.04
CA ARG A 66 2.19 10.42 4.43
C ARG A 66 2.29 11.85 4.95
N ASN A 67 1.21 12.35 5.52
CA ASN A 67 1.18 13.59 6.28
C ASN A 67 0.58 13.28 7.65
N GLU A 68 1.44 13.18 8.67
CA GLU A 68 1.07 12.69 10.00
C GLU A 68 0.42 11.29 9.91
N SER A 69 -0.87 11.17 10.26
CA SER A 69 -1.65 9.93 10.19
C SER A 69 -2.46 9.79 8.89
N ILE A 70 -2.39 10.78 7.99
CA ILE A 70 -3.15 10.79 6.73
C ILE A 70 -2.26 10.26 5.60
N TYR A 71 -2.78 9.28 4.87
CA TYR A 71 -2.10 8.67 3.74
C TYR A 71 -2.86 9.00 2.46
N THR A 72 -2.17 9.50 1.43
CA THR A 72 -2.76 9.82 0.13
C THR A 72 -2.00 9.09 -0.95
N VAL A 73 -2.71 8.36 -1.80
CA VAL A 73 -2.14 7.76 -3.01
C VAL A 73 -2.37 8.69 -4.19
N SER A 74 -1.36 8.89 -5.03
CA SER A 74 -1.45 9.63 -6.28
C SER A 74 -0.87 8.81 -7.44
N ASP A 75 -1.58 8.80 -8.57
CA ASP A 75 -1.07 8.22 -9.81
C ASP A 75 0.05 9.10 -10.38
N ALA A 76 1.17 8.49 -10.76
CA ALA A 76 2.36 9.19 -11.25
C ALA A 76 2.43 9.28 -12.79
N GLY A 77 1.29 9.21 -13.47
CA GLY A 77 1.22 9.10 -14.93
C GLY A 77 1.42 7.67 -15.41
N SER A 78 0.83 6.71 -14.68
CA SER A 78 0.97 5.30 -15.02
C SER A 78 0.22 4.97 -16.32
N LEU A 79 0.66 3.92 -17.02
CA LEU A 79 0.04 3.51 -18.29
C LEU A 79 -1.33 2.86 -18.07
N ASN A 80 -1.44 2.06 -17.01
CA ASN A 80 -2.64 1.28 -16.72
C ASN A 80 -3.56 1.94 -15.69
N GLY A 81 -3.14 3.06 -15.08
CA GLY A 81 -3.87 3.75 -14.04
C GLY A 81 -3.69 3.11 -12.65
N THR A 82 -3.87 3.94 -11.64
CA THR A 82 -3.99 3.54 -10.23
C THR A 82 -5.47 3.43 -9.86
N TYR A 83 -5.85 2.37 -9.14
CA TYR A 83 -7.23 2.15 -8.72
C TYR A 83 -7.35 1.97 -7.23
N LEU A 84 -8.32 2.63 -6.61
CA LEU A 84 -8.69 2.43 -5.21
C LEU A 84 -10.12 1.88 -5.17
N ASN A 85 -10.31 0.72 -4.52
CA ASN A 85 -11.62 0.06 -4.43
C ASN A 85 -12.32 -0.09 -5.79
N ALA A 86 -11.57 -0.57 -6.80
CA ALA A 86 -11.98 -0.73 -8.19
C ALA A 86 -12.35 0.55 -8.95
N LYS A 87 -12.08 1.74 -8.39
CA LYS A 87 -12.27 3.03 -9.06
C LYS A 87 -10.92 3.64 -9.44
N SER A 88 -10.80 4.14 -10.67
CA SER A 88 -9.57 4.82 -11.10
C SER A 88 -9.45 6.15 -10.36
N VAL A 89 -8.28 6.41 -9.78
CA VAL A 89 -7.99 7.60 -8.99
C VAL A 89 -6.77 8.32 -9.54
N ARG A 90 -6.78 9.66 -9.46
CA ARG A 90 -5.59 10.48 -9.71
C ARG A 90 -4.87 10.82 -8.41
N SER A 91 -5.64 11.15 -7.39
CA SER A 91 -5.16 11.35 -6.02
C SER A 91 -6.35 11.11 -5.09
N GLU A 92 -6.19 10.25 -4.10
CA GLU A 92 -7.24 9.90 -3.14
C GLU A 92 -6.61 9.55 -1.79
N GLU A 93 -7.32 9.84 -0.71
CA GLU A 93 -6.93 9.42 0.65
C GLU A 93 -7.12 7.90 0.80
N LEU A 94 -6.20 7.25 1.51
CA LEU A 94 -6.28 5.83 1.86
C LEU A 94 -6.88 5.68 3.26
N THR A 95 -7.93 4.87 3.36
CA THR A 95 -8.57 4.49 4.62
C THR A 95 -8.30 3.02 4.93
N ASP A 96 -8.27 2.66 6.22
CA ASP A 96 -8.08 1.28 6.66
C ASP A 96 -9.02 0.30 5.94
N GLY A 97 -8.46 -0.79 5.42
CA GLY A 97 -9.16 -1.80 4.63
C GLY A 97 -9.25 -1.49 3.13
N ASP A 98 -8.80 -0.32 2.67
CA ASP A 98 -8.85 0.03 1.25
C ASP A 98 -7.97 -0.89 0.39
N VAL A 99 -8.50 -1.22 -0.78
CA VAL A 99 -7.79 -2.04 -1.77
C VAL A 99 -7.22 -1.16 -2.86
N LEU A 100 -5.92 -0.96 -2.81
CA LEU A 100 -5.13 -0.30 -3.85
C LEU A 100 -4.72 -1.32 -4.92
N GLN A 101 -5.13 -1.11 -6.15
CA GLN A 101 -4.75 -1.94 -7.29
C GLN A 101 -3.80 -1.17 -8.22
N ILE A 102 -2.65 -1.81 -8.46
CA ILE A 102 -1.56 -1.31 -9.31
C ILE A 102 -1.19 -2.42 -10.30
N GLY A 103 -1.52 -2.22 -11.58
CA GLY A 103 -1.42 -3.28 -12.58
C GLY A 103 -2.24 -4.51 -12.16
N ARG A 104 -1.58 -5.66 -12.02
CA ARG A 104 -2.19 -6.91 -11.53
C ARG A 104 -2.11 -7.12 -10.01
N PHE A 105 -1.42 -6.24 -9.28
CA PHE A 105 -1.26 -6.38 -7.83
C PHE A 105 -2.44 -5.75 -7.12
N LYS A 106 -2.92 -6.42 -6.08
CA LYS A 106 -3.82 -5.82 -5.09
C LYS A 106 -3.09 -5.70 -3.76
N LEU A 107 -3.04 -4.49 -3.25
CA LEU A 107 -2.45 -4.14 -1.98
C LEU A 107 -3.57 -3.65 -1.07
N VAL A 108 -3.66 -4.21 0.13
CA VAL A 108 -4.62 -3.78 1.14
C VAL A 108 -3.90 -2.83 2.08
N PHE A 109 -4.48 -1.66 2.28
CA PHE A 109 -3.98 -0.68 3.21
C PHE A 109 -4.55 -0.93 4.60
N PHE A 110 -3.67 -0.93 5.60
CA PHE A 110 -4.05 -0.95 7.00
C PHE A 110 -3.39 0.22 7.70
N HIS A 111 -4.12 0.92 8.55
CA HIS A 111 -3.58 1.93 9.44
C HIS A 111 -3.99 1.57 10.86
N GLY A 112 -3.01 1.14 11.65
CA GLY A 112 -3.23 0.78 13.04
C GLY A 112 -3.43 2.02 13.87
N ILE A 113 -4.62 2.62 13.85
CA ILE A 113 -5.05 3.37 15.03
C ILE A 113 -5.12 2.32 16.14
N ALA A 114 -4.31 2.46 17.18
CA ALA A 114 -4.65 1.78 18.42
C ALA A 114 -6.03 2.30 18.83
N ASP A 115 -7.10 1.59 18.45
CA ASP A 115 -8.43 1.84 19.01
C ASP A 115 -8.27 1.91 20.52
N ASN A 116 -8.56 3.10 21.04
CA ASN A 116 -8.47 3.52 22.43
C ASN A 116 -9.32 2.65 23.36
#